data_AF-A0A0F9GHZ8-F1
#
_entry.id   AF-A0A0F9GHZ8-F1
#
_cell.length_a   1.000
_cell.length_b   1.000
_cell.length_c   1.000
_cell.angle_alpha   90.00
_cell.angle_beta   90.00
_cell.angle_gamma   90.00
#
_symmetry.space_group_name_H-M   'P 1'
#
loop_
_entity.id
_entity.type
_entity.pdbx_description
1 polymer ?
#
loop_
_entity_poly.entity_id
_entity_poly.type
_entity_poly.pdbx_seq_one_letter_code
_entity_poly.pdbx_strand_id
1 'polypeptide(L)'
;RLINNFPEESSSFSIEKVGQQLYHAIVSLYGYDNITNAEGVLLNIENFKRNGYIYFDSYLDETVRGGERRYMLGLVAPKINYFESLKIKEVFTEISAKIKEKKDWDVKRYWDQLSTILVSHF
;
A
#
# COMPACT_ATOMS: atom_id res chain seq x y z
N ARG A 1 4.75 -20.84 1.28
CA ARG A 1 6.01 -20.05 1.28
C ARG A 1 5.71 -18.68 0.71
N LEU A 2 6.21 -17.62 1.34
CA LEU A 2 6.22 -16.26 0.78
C LEU A 2 7.11 -16.30 -0.48
N ILE A 3 6.55 -15.96 -1.64
CA ILE A 3 7.34 -15.77 -2.86
C ILE A 3 7.56 -14.27 -2.94
N ASN A 4 8.80 -13.84 -2.73
CA ASN A 4 9.19 -12.43 -2.75
C ASN A 4 9.48 -12.01 -4.18
N ASN A 5 8.69 -11.06 -4.69
CA ASN A 5 8.87 -10.52 -6.02
C ASN A 5 9.31 -9.05 -5.91
N PHE A 6 10.62 -8.86 -5.77
CA PHE A 6 11.26 -7.57 -6.00
C PHE A 6 12.68 -7.80 -6.53
N PRO A 7 13.06 -7.31 -7.73
CA PRO A 7 12.29 -6.53 -8.71
C PRO A 7 11.69 -7.37 -9.86
N GLU A 8 11.65 -8.71 -9.75
CA GLU A 8 11.29 -9.59 -10.88
C GLU A 8 9.79 -9.56 -11.26
N GLU A 9 9.55 -9.53 -12.58
CA GLU A 9 8.22 -9.45 -13.23
C GLU A 9 7.35 -10.72 -13.11
N SER A 10 7.84 -11.80 -12.49
CA SER A 10 7.14 -13.09 -12.47
C SER A 10 6.07 -13.17 -11.36
N SER A 11 5.13 -12.22 -11.33
CA SER A 11 3.89 -12.42 -10.56
C SER A 11 2.90 -13.26 -11.38
N SER A 12 2.27 -14.25 -10.73
CA SER A 12 1.21 -15.05 -11.34
C SER A 12 -0.09 -14.26 -11.62
N PHE A 13 -0.06 -12.95 -11.38
CA PHE A 13 -1.17 -12.02 -11.52
C PHE A 13 -0.65 -10.64 -11.98
N SER A 14 -1.52 -9.84 -12.61
CA SER A 14 -1.16 -8.48 -13.03
C SER A 14 -1.20 -7.52 -11.84
N ILE A 15 -0.06 -6.94 -11.50
CA ILE A 15 0.06 -5.92 -10.44
C ILE A 15 -0.82 -4.71 -10.75
N GLU A 16 -0.86 -4.28 -12.01
CA GLU A 16 -1.70 -3.16 -12.46
C GLU A 16 -3.19 -3.45 -12.21
N LYS A 17 -3.69 -4.63 -12.58
CA LYS A 17 -5.09 -5.01 -12.33
C LYS A 17 -5.42 -5.04 -10.85
N VAL A 18 -4.51 -5.55 -10.01
CA VAL A 18 -4.69 -5.53 -8.55
C VAL A 18 -4.74 -4.10 -8.04
N GLY A 19 -3.78 -3.25 -8.45
CA GLY A 19 -3.75 -1.85 -8.07
C GLY A 19 -5.04 -1.10 -8.45
N GLN A 20 -5.54 -1.30 -9.67
CA GLN A 20 -6.81 -0.71 -10.12
C GLN A 20 -8.01 -1.21 -9.30
N GLN A 21 -8.11 -2.52 -9.04
CA GLN A 21 -9.19 -3.09 -8.23
C GLN A 21 -9.19 -2.53 -6.81
N LEU A 22 -8.02 -2.47 -6.17
CA LEU A 22 -7.87 -1.94 -4.82
C LEU A 22 -8.20 -0.45 -4.75
N TYR A 23 -7.74 0.32 -5.73
CA TYR A 23 -8.03 1.74 -5.81
C TYR A 23 -9.54 2.00 -5.99
N HIS A 24 -10.19 1.32 -6.93
CA HIS A 24 -11.63 1.46 -7.15
C HIS A 24 -12.48 1.02 -5.94
N ALA A 25 -12.07 -0.05 -5.25
CA ALA A 25 -12.76 -0.49 -4.04
C ALA A 25 -12.74 0.61 -2.97
N ILE A 26 -11.58 1.25 -2.76
CA ILE A 26 -11.43 2.27 -1.72
C ILE A 26 -12.14 3.55 -2.10
N VAL A 27 -12.02 3.99 -3.35
CA VAL A 27 -12.77 5.14 -3.85
C VAL A 27 -14.28 4.92 -3.71
N SER A 28 -14.77 3.69 -3.87
CA SER A 28 -16.19 3.36 -3.66
C SER A 28 -16.60 3.43 -2.18
N LEU A 29 -15.69 3.09 -1.25
CA LEU A 29 -15.96 3.13 0.19
C LEU A 29 -15.92 4.54 0.77
N TYR A 30 -14.93 5.34 0.38
CA TYR A 30 -14.69 6.66 0.97
C TYR A 30 -15.24 7.81 0.10
N GLY A 31 -15.57 7.53 -1.16
CA GLY A 31 -15.91 8.56 -2.13
C GLY A 31 -14.66 9.31 -2.62
N TYR A 32 -14.81 10.04 -3.72
CA TYR A 32 -13.73 10.85 -4.27
C TYR A 32 -13.42 12.08 -3.42
N ASP A 33 -14.29 12.53 -2.52
CA ASP A 33 -14.09 13.82 -1.83
C ASP A 33 -13.51 13.70 -0.41
N ASN A 34 -13.40 12.49 0.15
CA ASN A 34 -13.03 12.29 1.57
C ASN A 34 -11.64 11.65 1.81
N ILE A 35 -10.81 11.47 0.79
CA ILE A 35 -9.41 11.03 0.99
C ILE A 35 -8.55 12.25 1.32
N THR A 36 -8.82 12.87 2.48
CA THR A 36 -8.07 14.01 3.01
C THR A 36 -7.21 13.62 4.21
N ASN A 37 -7.50 12.47 4.82
CA ASN A 37 -6.78 11.94 5.97
C ASN A 37 -6.13 10.61 5.61
N ALA A 38 -4.90 10.42 6.09
CA ALA A 38 -4.15 9.21 5.83
C ALA A 38 -4.79 8.02 6.55
N GLU A 39 -5.22 6.99 5.80
CA GLU A 39 -5.91 5.83 6.38
C GLU A 39 -5.43 4.51 5.80
N GLY A 40 -5.41 3.49 6.66
CA GLY A 40 -4.95 2.15 6.34
C GLY A 40 -6.08 1.12 6.40
N VAL A 41 -6.19 0.29 5.37
CA VAL A 41 -7.23 -0.74 5.25
C VAL A 41 -6.58 -2.10 5.04
N LEU A 42 -6.85 -3.03 5.96
CA LEU A 42 -6.57 -4.46 5.78
C LEU A 42 -7.77 -5.12 5.12
N LEU A 43 -7.55 -5.80 4.00
CA LEU A 43 -8.61 -6.50 3.28
C LEU A 43 -8.20 -7.88 2.77
N ASN A 44 -9.20 -8.66 2.38
CA ASN A 44 -9.01 -9.92 1.68
C ASN A 44 -9.27 -9.71 0.19
N ILE A 45 -8.34 -10.15 -0.64
CA ILE A 45 -8.43 -10.08 -2.10
C ILE A 45 -8.88 -11.46 -2.60
N GLU A 46 -10.19 -11.67 -2.69
CA GLU A 46 -10.80 -13.00 -2.85
C GLU A 46 -10.36 -13.74 -4.13
N ASN A 47 -10.30 -13.04 -5.26
CA ASN A 47 -9.92 -13.62 -6.55
C ASN A 47 -8.46 -14.12 -6.59
N PHE A 48 -7.57 -13.56 -5.77
CA PHE A 48 -6.17 -13.98 -5.66
C PHE A 48 -5.89 -14.81 -4.41
N LYS A 49 -6.86 -14.94 -3.49
CA LYS A 49 -6.72 -15.62 -2.19
C LYS A 49 -5.53 -15.11 -1.39
N ARG A 50 -5.39 -13.78 -1.32
CA ARG A 50 -4.31 -13.05 -0.63
C ARG A 50 -4.90 -11.98 0.28
N ASN A 51 -4.14 -11.57 1.29
CA ASN A 51 -4.44 -10.34 2.01
C ASN A 51 -3.76 -9.14 1.31
N GLY A 52 -4.46 -8.00 1.35
CA GLY A 52 -3.94 -6.71 0.95
C GLY A 52 -3.96 -5.77 2.13
N TYR A 53 -2.88 -5.04 2.35
CA TYR A 53 -2.88 -3.85 3.20
C TYR A 53 -2.69 -2.63 2.32
N ILE A 54 -3.64 -1.71 2.36
CA ILE A 54 -3.62 -0.50 1.55
C ILE A 54 -3.55 0.71 2.45
N TYR A 55 -2.78 1.73 2.06
CA TYR A 55 -2.72 3.00 2.72
C TYR A 55 -2.89 4.13 1.73
N PHE A 56 -3.80 5.04 2.03
CA PHE A 56 -4.13 6.19 1.18
C PHE A 56 -3.71 7.46 1.88
N ASP A 57 -3.20 8.40 1.09
CA ASP A 57 -2.83 9.71 1.61
C ASP A 57 -2.81 10.75 0.47
N SER A 58 -2.73 12.02 0.85
CA SER A 58 -2.63 13.15 -0.07
C SER A 58 -1.58 14.17 0.39
N TYR A 59 -1.10 14.98 -0.56
CA TYR A 59 -0.34 16.18 -0.28
C TYR A 59 -0.81 17.34 -1.16
N LEU A 60 -0.63 18.56 -0.67
CA LEU A 60 -0.96 19.78 -1.41
C LEU A 60 -0.10 19.90 -2.66
N ASP A 61 -0.76 20.04 -3.80
CA ASP A 61 -0.14 20.21 -5.11
C ASP A 61 -1.02 21.14 -5.95
N GLU A 62 -0.65 22.42 -6.01
CA GLU A 62 -1.40 23.45 -6.74
C GLU A 62 -1.38 23.23 -8.27
N THR A 63 -0.55 22.31 -8.77
CA THR A 63 -0.47 22.01 -10.21
C THR A 63 -1.61 21.10 -10.69
N VAL A 64 -2.30 20.41 -9.78
CA VAL A 64 -3.42 19.52 -10.11
C VAL A 64 -4.77 20.17 -9.82
N ARG A 65 -5.76 19.89 -10.68
CA ARG A 65 -7.14 20.32 -10.46
C ARG A 65 -7.65 19.67 -9.18
N GLY A 66 -7.92 20.48 -8.14
CA GLY A 66 -8.29 20.02 -6.80
C GLY A 66 -7.28 20.38 -5.70
N GLY A 67 -6.12 20.94 -6.05
CA GLY A 67 -5.15 21.46 -5.07
C GLY A 67 -4.39 20.41 -4.25
N GLU A 68 -4.68 19.13 -4.46
CA GLU A 68 -4.07 18.00 -3.77
C GLU A 68 -3.79 16.84 -4.72
N ARG A 69 -2.61 16.24 -4.58
CA ARG A 69 -2.27 14.97 -5.23
C ARG A 69 -2.46 13.82 -4.25
N ARG A 70 -3.19 12.80 -4.70
CA ARG A 70 -3.49 11.59 -3.92
C ARG A 70 -2.67 10.42 -4.41
N TYR A 71 -2.34 9.52 -3.49
CA TYR A 71 -1.61 8.30 -3.79
C TYR A 71 -2.04 7.15 -2.88
N MET A 72 -1.66 5.96 -3.29
CA MET A 72 -1.97 4.71 -2.61
C MET A 72 -0.68 3.89 -2.50
N LEU A 73 -0.39 3.40 -1.30
CA LEU A 73 0.62 2.38 -1.04
C LEU A 73 -0.10 1.06 -0.80
N GLY A 74 0.37 -0.01 -1.43
CA GLY A 74 -0.24 -1.34 -1.31
C GLY A 74 0.79 -2.41 -1.03
N LEU A 75 0.49 -3.30 -0.09
CA LEU A 75 1.22 -4.53 0.17
C LEU A 75 0.27 -5.71 -0.03
N VAL A 76 0.67 -6.67 -0.87
CA VAL A 76 -0.08 -7.92 -1.09
C VAL A 76 0.75 -9.08 -0.57
N ALA A 77 0.16 -9.89 0.30
CA ALA A 77 0.84 -11.02 0.92
C ALA A 77 -0.10 -12.24 1.06
N PRO A 78 0.44 -13.46 1.20
CA PRO A 78 -0.35 -14.68 1.43
C PRO A 78 -1.32 -14.56 2.59
N LYS A 79 -0.87 -13.97 3.70
CA LYS A 79 -1.65 -13.70 4.89
C LYS A 79 -1.07 -12.46 5.56
N ILE A 80 -1.94 -11.64 6.13
CA ILE A 80 -1.57 -10.52 7.00
C ILE A 80 -2.49 -10.59 8.21
N ASN A 81 -1.90 -10.69 9.40
CA ASN A 81 -2.64 -10.65 10.66
C ASN A 81 -2.76 -9.20 11.17
N TYR A 82 -3.58 -9.00 12.20
CA TYR A 82 -3.85 -7.67 12.75
C TYR A 82 -2.57 -6.98 13.25
N PHE A 83 -1.71 -7.65 14.02
CA PHE A 83 -0.48 -7.06 14.54
C PHE A 83 0.52 -6.71 13.42
N GLU A 84 0.64 -7.56 12.41
CA GLU A 84 1.42 -7.26 11.20
C GLU A 84 0.87 -6.02 10.50
N SER A 85 -0.45 -5.88 10.39
CA SER A 85 -1.07 -4.71 9.76
C SER A 85 -0.75 -3.39 10.47
N LEU A 86 -0.65 -3.40 11.81
CA LEU A 86 -0.24 -2.23 12.59
C LEU A 86 1.21 -1.84 12.29
N LYS A 87 2.13 -2.82 12.25
CA LYS A 87 3.53 -2.58 11.89
C LYS A 87 3.68 -2.11 10.45
N ILE A 88 2.90 -2.67 9.52
CA ILE A 88 2.87 -2.20 8.12
C ILE A 88 2.38 -0.75 8.06
N LYS A 89 1.37 -0.37 8.86
CA LYS A 89 0.89 1.03 8.94
C LYS A 89 2.00 2.00 9.33
N GLU A 90 2.83 1.63 10.31
CA GLU A 90 3.98 2.44 10.74
C GLU A 90 4.96 2.66 9.58
N VAL A 91 5.33 1.59 8.87
CA VAL A 91 6.22 1.67 7.70
C VAL A 91 5.62 2.54 6.60
N PHE A 92 4.36 2.34 6.27
CA PHE A 92 3.67 3.11 5.23
C PHE A 92 3.51 4.58 5.60
N THR A 93 3.36 4.90 6.88
CA THR A 93 3.33 6.29 7.37
C THR A 93 4.70 6.97 7.18
N GLU A 94 5.80 6.25 7.43
CA GLU A 94 7.15 6.77 7.18
C GLU A 94 7.40 7.02 5.68
N ILE A 95 7.04 6.07 4.82
CA ILE A 95 7.13 6.22 3.36
C ILE A 95 6.27 7.41 2.92
N SER A 96 5.05 7.52 3.45
CA SER A 96 4.14 8.62 3.15
C SER A 96 4.78 9.98 3.47
N ALA A 97 5.36 10.15 4.66
CA ALA A 97 6.05 11.38 5.03
C ALA A 97 7.16 11.75 4.02
N LYS A 98 7.95 10.77 3.56
CA LYS A 98 8.99 11.01 2.54
C LYS A 98 8.42 11.44 1.19
N ILE A 99 7.31 10.82 0.76
CA ILE A 99 6.60 11.19 -0.48
C ILE A 99 6.13 12.64 -0.40
N LYS A 100 5.49 13.04 0.72
CA LYS A 100 5.02 14.42 0.94
C LYS A 100 6.15 15.43 0.93
N GLU A 101 7.27 15.08 1.55
CA GLU A 101 8.48 15.92 1.58
C GLU A 101 9.28 15.89 0.28
N LYS A 102 8.84 15.12 -0.73
CA LYS A 102 9.55 14.89 -2.00
C LYS A 102 11.00 14.45 -1.79
N LYS A 103 11.25 13.67 -0.74
CA LYS A 103 12.56 13.11 -0.42
C LYS A 103 12.72 11.76 -1.09
N ASP A 104 13.94 11.48 -1.55
CA ASP A 104 14.30 10.15 -1.98
C ASP A 104 14.14 9.14 -0.84
N TRP A 105 13.76 7.93 -1.22
CA TRP A 105 13.51 6.85 -0.30
C TRP A 105 14.01 5.53 -0.90
N ASP A 106 14.64 4.72 -0.06
CA ASP A 106 15.20 3.45 -0.48
C ASP A 106 14.12 2.37 -0.47
N VAL A 107 13.52 2.12 -1.64
CA VAL A 107 12.48 1.11 -1.83
C VAL A 107 12.92 -0.27 -1.32
N LYS A 108 14.20 -0.63 -1.52
CA LYS A 108 14.73 -1.93 -1.10
C LYS A 108 14.76 -2.05 0.42
N ARG A 109 15.21 -1.01 1.11
CA ARG A 109 15.19 -0.98 2.59
C ARG A 109 13.78 -1.19 3.14
N TYR A 110 12.77 -0.50 2.60
CA TYR A 110 11.40 -0.67 3.07
C TYR A 110 10.82 -2.04 2.70
N TRP A 111 11.17 -2.55 1.53
CA TRP A 111 10.82 -3.90 1.11
C TRP A 111 11.35 -4.96 2.10
N ASP A 112 12.61 -4.86 2.51
CA ASP A 112 13.25 -5.77 3.47
C ASP A 112 12.59 -5.68 4.86
N GLN A 113 12.24 -4.46 5.29
CA GLN A 113 11.52 -4.23 6.53
C GLN A 113 10.12 -4.86 6.51
N LEU A 114 9.34 -4.65 5.44
CA LEU A 114 8.02 -5.26 5.26
C LEU A 114 8.09 -6.78 5.17
N SER A 115 9.09 -7.30 4.46
CA SER A 115 9.34 -8.75 4.35
C SER A 115 9.62 -9.35 5.73
N THR A 116 10.41 -8.68 6.57
CA THR A 116 10.71 -9.12 7.94
C THR A 116 9.45 -9.17 8.81
N ILE A 117 8.56 -8.18 8.69
CA ILE A 117 7.28 -8.16 9.41
C ILE A 117 6.46 -9.41 9.07
N LEU A 118 6.36 -9.74 7.78
CA LEU A 118 5.56 -10.88 7.28
C LEU A 118 6.18 -12.26 7.57
N VAL A 119 7.50 -12.34 7.81
CA VAL A 119 8.19 -13.58 8.15
C VAL A 119 8.15 -13.89 9.64
N SER A 120 7.92 -12.88 10.50
CA SER A 120 8.02 -12.99 11.96
C SER A 120 7.05 -13.97 12.66
N HIS A 121 6.20 -14.68 11.90
CA HIS A 121 5.24 -15.66 12.40
C HIS A 121 5.32 -17.06 11.74
N PHE A 122 6.46 -17.39 11.11
CA PHE A 122 6.80 -18.77 10.73
C PHE A 122 7.82 -19.40 11.67
#